data_AF-A0A2G9EJR1-F1
#
_entry.id   AF-A0A2G9EJR1-F1
#
_cell.length_a   1.000
_cell.length_b   1.000
_cell.length_c   1.000
_cell.angle_alpha   90.00
_cell.angle_beta   90.00
_cell.angle_gamma   90.00
#
_symmetry.space_group_name_H-M   'P 1'
#
loop_
_entity.id
_entity.type
_entity.pdbx_description
1 polymer ?
#
loop_
_entity_poly.entity_id
_entity_poly.type
_entity_poly.pdbx_seq_one_letter_code
_entity_poly.pdbx_strand_id
1 'polypeptide(L)'
;MSCPVKRKQKEVKLNFKPKNYETVDAFQKRIEEEAKESKTKEIKQNFKKSHIDKKEFQEVVKEISLSQITRFYSVLEYRNFSTGSDYIEDFLREQVKRAETTNDKDLVKAKPFYEYYGKHFLGIDFNKDKTEKKIVTYTKEAILKNEIELSLIKAYVRYCIGKKRLESEGN
;
A
#
# COMPACT_ATOMS: atom_id res chain seq x y z
N MET A 1 -61.38 -31.29 58.83
CA MET A 1 -60.82 -31.37 57.46
C MET A 1 -60.00 -30.12 57.20
N SER A 2 -58.69 -30.23 56.99
CA SER A 2 -57.74 -29.11 56.99
C SER A 2 -57.78 -28.31 55.67
N CYS A 3 -57.75 -26.98 55.79
CA CYS A 3 -57.77 -26.02 54.69
C CYS A 3 -56.68 -26.26 53.61
N PRO A 4 -56.96 -25.97 52.33
CA PRO A 4 -55.92 -26.01 51.29
C PRO A 4 -54.93 -24.85 51.50
N VAL A 5 -53.64 -25.17 51.62
CA VAL A 5 -52.56 -24.18 51.72
C VAL A 5 -52.46 -23.43 50.39
N LYS A 6 -52.83 -22.14 50.38
CA LYS A 6 -52.62 -21.26 49.21
C LYS A 6 -51.12 -21.12 48.95
N ARG A 7 -50.63 -21.71 47.86
CA ARG A 7 -49.25 -21.52 47.39
C ARG A 7 -49.09 -20.07 46.93
N LYS A 8 -48.17 -19.31 47.55
CA LYS A 8 -47.79 -17.99 47.06
C LYS A 8 -47.17 -18.14 45.67
N GLN A 9 -47.71 -17.45 44.67
CA GLN A 9 -47.07 -17.34 43.36
C GLN A 9 -45.73 -16.62 43.55
N LYS A 10 -44.64 -17.31 43.22
CA LYS A 10 -43.29 -16.76 43.28
C LYS A 10 -43.02 -16.11 41.92
N GLU A 11 -43.09 -14.79 41.86
CA GLU A 11 -42.70 -14.07 40.64
C GLU A 11 -41.21 -14.25 40.40
N VAL A 12 -40.87 -15.01 39.35
CA VAL A 12 -39.50 -15.14 38.87
C VAL A 12 -39.25 -13.97 37.92
N LYS A 13 -38.52 -12.95 38.38
CA LYS A 13 -38.02 -11.89 37.49
C LYS A 13 -36.92 -12.50 36.60
N LEU A 14 -37.30 -12.89 35.38
CA LEU A 14 -36.35 -13.28 34.35
C LEU A 14 -35.64 -12.02 33.86
N ASN A 15 -34.43 -11.78 34.37
CA ASN A 15 -33.55 -10.75 33.85
C ASN A 15 -32.94 -11.23 32.53
N PHE A 16 -33.70 -11.11 31.44
CA PHE A 16 -33.14 -11.29 30.11
C PHE A 16 -32.14 -10.16 29.85
N LYS A 17 -30.85 -10.49 29.71
CA LYS A 17 -29.88 -9.53 29.17
C LYS A 17 -30.39 -9.09 27.80
N PRO A 18 -30.40 -7.78 27.47
CA PRO A 18 -30.76 -7.34 26.14
C PRO A 18 -29.84 -8.04 25.14
N LYS A 19 -30.43 -8.77 24.19
CA LYS A 19 -29.67 -9.21 23.02
C LYS A 19 -29.33 -7.94 22.25
N ASN A 20 -28.05 -7.59 22.22
CA ASN A 20 -27.55 -6.58 21.30
C ASN A 20 -27.70 -7.17 19.89
N TYR A 21 -28.84 -6.87 19.24
CA TYR A 21 -29.01 -7.17 17.84
C TYR A 21 -28.23 -6.11 17.06
N GLU A 22 -27.39 -6.58 16.16
CA GLU A 22 -26.70 -5.70 15.26
C GLU A 22 -27.67 -5.17 14.22
N THR A 23 -27.51 -3.90 13.83
CA THR A 23 -28.28 -3.33 12.73
C THR A 23 -27.77 -3.88 11.39
N VAL A 24 -28.64 -3.95 10.38
CA VAL A 24 -28.25 -4.39 9.03
C VAL A 24 -27.08 -3.54 8.49
N ASP A 25 -27.09 -2.23 8.75
CA ASP A 25 -26.02 -1.32 8.34
C ASP A 25 -24.67 -1.65 8.99
N ALA A 26 -24.67 -1.99 10.29
CA ALA A 26 -23.45 -2.36 11.00
C ALA A 26 -22.90 -3.71 10.51
N PHE A 27 -23.80 -4.67 10.25
CA PHE A 27 -23.42 -5.95 9.67
C PHE A 27 -22.80 -5.77 8.27
N GLN A 28 -23.45 -4.99 7.41
CA GLN A 28 -22.98 -4.70 6.05
C GLN A 28 -21.60 -4.01 6.07
N LYS A 29 -21.42 -3.02 6.93
CA LYS A 29 -20.14 -2.30 7.11
C LYS A 29 -19.02 -3.25 7.53
N ARG A 30 -19.28 -4.17 8.47
CA ARG A 30 -18.26 -5.16 8.88
C ARG A 30 -17.87 -6.08 7.73
N ILE A 31 -18.82 -6.59 6.95
CA ILE A 31 -18.53 -7.45 5.80
C ILE A 31 -17.67 -6.69 4.77
N GLU A 32 -17.97 -5.41 4.52
CA GLU A 32 -17.17 -4.56 3.63
C GLU A 32 -15.74 -4.33 4.16
N GLU A 33 -15.58 -4.10 5.46
CA GLU A 33 -14.28 -3.92 6.12
C GLU A 33 -13.45 -5.22 6.06
N GLU A 34 -14.05 -6.37 6.37
CA GLU A 34 -13.40 -7.69 6.28
C GLU A 34 -12.97 -8.01 4.84
N ALA A 35 -13.83 -7.72 3.85
CA ALA A 35 -13.50 -7.90 2.45
C ALA A 35 -12.33 -6.99 2.01
N LYS A 36 -12.32 -5.72 2.45
CA LYS A 36 -11.23 -4.78 2.18
C LYS A 36 -9.92 -5.21 2.84
N GLU A 37 -9.98 -5.72 4.06
CA GLU A 37 -8.81 -6.24 4.77
C GLU A 37 -8.24 -7.48 4.06
N SER A 38 -9.11 -8.39 3.62
CA SER A 38 -8.72 -9.57 2.83
C SER A 38 -7.99 -9.18 1.53
N LYS A 39 -8.59 -8.27 0.74
CA LYS A 39 -7.95 -7.74 -0.49
C LYS A 39 -6.60 -7.08 -0.19
N THR A 40 -6.51 -6.31 0.89
CA THR A 40 -5.26 -5.65 1.29
C THR A 40 -4.17 -6.68 1.65
N LYS A 41 -4.53 -7.75 2.37
CA LYS A 41 -3.60 -8.85 2.71
C LYS A 41 -3.10 -9.55 1.45
N GLU A 42 -4.00 -9.83 0.52
CA GLU A 42 -3.64 -10.45 -0.77
C GLU A 42 -2.68 -9.58 -1.58
N ILE A 43 -2.98 -8.30 -1.76
CA ILE A 43 -2.10 -7.35 -2.46
C ILE A 43 -0.71 -7.32 -1.82
N LYS A 44 -0.64 -7.22 -0.48
CA LYS A 44 0.63 -7.23 0.26
C LYS A 44 1.43 -8.51 0.05
N GLN A 45 0.78 -9.68 0.09
CA GLN A 45 1.45 -10.97 -0.10
C GLN A 45 1.95 -11.13 -1.54
N ASN A 46 1.14 -10.74 -2.52
CA ASN A 46 1.52 -10.78 -3.92
C ASN A 46 2.69 -9.84 -4.20
N PHE A 47 2.62 -8.60 -3.71
CA PHE A 47 3.69 -7.61 -3.83
C PHE A 47 5.00 -8.09 -3.20
N LYS A 48 4.90 -8.75 -2.04
CA LYS A 48 6.08 -9.32 -1.38
C LYS A 48 6.78 -10.34 -2.29
N LYS A 49 6.01 -11.30 -2.83
CA LYS A 49 6.55 -12.36 -3.70
C LYS A 49 7.05 -11.83 -5.04
N SER A 50 6.35 -10.86 -5.64
CA SER A 50 6.68 -10.34 -6.97
C SER A 50 7.83 -9.33 -6.95
N HIS A 51 8.02 -8.61 -5.83
CA HIS A 51 9.04 -7.56 -5.73
C HIS A 51 9.92 -7.67 -4.48
N ILE A 52 9.38 -7.62 -3.26
CA ILE A 52 10.23 -7.54 -2.04
C ILE A 52 11.23 -8.69 -1.93
N ASP A 53 10.81 -9.91 -2.27
CA ASP A 53 11.66 -11.10 -2.20
C ASP A 53 12.63 -11.22 -3.40
N LYS A 54 12.53 -10.33 -4.40
CA LYS A 54 13.42 -10.31 -5.57
C LYS A 54 14.68 -9.52 -5.29
N LYS A 55 15.83 -10.12 -5.62
CA LYS A 55 17.15 -9.48 -5.46
C LYS A 55 17.25 -8.15 -6.21
N GLU A 56 16.75 -8.09 -7.44
CA GLU A 56 16.70 -6.86 -8.27
C GLU A 56 16.03 -5.69 -7.54
N PHE A 57 14.84 -5.92 -6.96
CA PHE A 57 14.13 -4.91 -6.17
C PHE A 57 14.91 -4.47 -4.93
N GLN A 58 15.48 -5.44 -4.20
CA GLN A 58 16.23 -5.16 -2.99
C GLN A 58 17.48 -4.31 -3.27
N GLU A 59 18.15 -4.54 -4.40
CA GLU A 59 19.32 -3.77 -4.81
C GLU A 59 18.95 -2.31 -5.12
N VAL A 60 17.90 -2.07 -5.92
CA VAL A 60 17.51 -0.70 -6.28
C VAL A 60 16.95 0.09 -5.09
N VAL A 61 16.25 -0.57 -4.16
CA VAL A 61 15.69 0.08 -2.96
C VAL A 61 16.76 0.34 -1.90
N LYS A 62 17.86 -0.40 -1.87
CA LYS A 62 18.98 -0.13 -0.95
C LYS A 62 19.70 1.17 -1.26
N GLU A 63 19.76 1.58 -2.52
CA GLU A 63 20.55 2.75 -2.95
C GLU A 63 19.76 4.06 -2.95
N ILE A 64 18.42 4.01 -3.11
CA ILE A 64 17.59 5.21 -3.05
C ILE A 64 17.56 5.80 -1.64
N SER A 65 17.65 7.14 -1.55
CA SER A 65 17.52 7.83 -0.27
C SER A 65 16.07 8.04 0.17
N LEU A 66 15.91 8.35 1.45
CA LEU A 66 14.60 8.70 2.02
C LEU A 66 13.99 9.95 1.35
N SER A 67 14.84 10.91 0.93
CA SER A 67 14.41 12.13 0.26
C SER A 67 13.77 11.80 -1.10
N GLN A 68 14.46 11.01 -1.92
CA GLN A 68 14.01 10.64 -3.26
C GLN A 68 12.72 9.83 -3.22
N ILE A 69 12.64 8.80 -2.35
CA ILE A 69 11.40 8.02 -2.24
C ILE A 69 10.23 8.85 -1.70
N THR A 70 10.49 9.81 -0.80
CA THR A 70 9.43 10.67 -0.26
C THR A 70 8.91 11.63 -1.33
N ARG A 71 9.81 12.23 -2.11
CA ARG A 71 9.44 13.06 -3.28
C ARG A 71 8.60 12.25 -4.26
N PHE A 72 9.04 11.04 -4.62
CA PHE A 72 8.31 10.19 -5.54
C PHE A 72 6.92 9.80 -5.01
N TYR A 73 6.83 9.43 -3.73
CA TYR A 73 5.56 9.13 -3.07
C TYR A 73 4.61 10.32 -3.14
N SER A 74 5.07 11.53 -2.82
CA SER A 74 4.24 12.74 -2.87
C SER A 74 3.73 13.06 -4.28
N VAL A 75 4.52 12.78 -5.32
CA VAL A 75 4.08 12.93 -6.72
C VAL A 75 2.87 12.03 -7.02
N LEU A 76 2.89 10.79 -6.55
CA LEU A 76 1.80 9.84 -6.77
C LEU A 76 0.61 10.13 -5.84
N GLU A 77 0.87 10.49 -4.59
CA GLU A 77 -0.16 10.90 -3.62
C GLU A 77 -0.97 12.12 -4.10
N TYR A 78 -0.30 13.14 -4.66
CA TYR A 78 -0.97 14.31 -5.26
C TYR A 78 -1.92 13.93 -6.40
N ARG A 79 -1.72 12.76 -7.02
CA ARG A 79 -2.58 12.22 -8.09
C ARG A 79 -3.53 11.15 -7.60
N ASN A 80 -3.75 11.03 -6.29
CA ASN A 80 -4.53 9.96 -5.68
C ASN A 80 -4.08 8.57 -6.16
N PHE A 81 -2.76 8.37 -6.27
CA PHE A 81 -2.12 7.13 -6.74
C PHE A 81 -2.55 6.66 -8.14
N SER A 82 -3.13 7.56 -8.93
CA SER A 82 -3.46 7.30 -10.33
C SER A 82 -2.20 7.38 -11.19
N THR A 83 -1.99 6.34 -11.98
CA THR A 83 -0.90 6.24 -12.97
C THR A 83 -1.41 6.30 -14.42
N GLY A 84 -2.70 6.63 -14.60
CA GLY A 84 -3.37 6.66 -15.91
C GLY A 84 -3.05 7.85 -16.80
N SER A 85 -2.32 8.83 -16.29
CA SER A 85 -1.80 9.93 -17.09
C SER A 85 -0.33 9.71 -17.43
N ASP A 86 0.03 10.17 -18.62
CA ASP A 86 1.40 10.32 -19.10
C ASP A 86 2.36 11.00 -18.12
N TYR A 87 1.85 11.85 -17.24
CA TYR A 87 2.67 12.61 -16.30
C TYR A 87 3.62 11.74 -15.47
N ILE A 88 3.21 10.57 -14.98
CA ILE A 88 4.10 9.75 -14.15
C ILE A 88 5.23 9.18 -15.01
N GLU A 89 4.95 8.81 -16.25
CA GLU A 89 6.00 8.41 -17.19
C GLU A 89 6.93 9.57 -17.51
N ASP A 90 6.38 10.75 -17.79
CA ASP A 90 7.17 11.95 -18.08
C ASP A 90 8.09 12.31 -16.90
N PHE A 91 7.55 12.26 -15.68
CA PHE A 91 8.33 12.44 -14.45
C PHE A 91 9.48 11.43 -14.37
N LEU A 92 9.20 10.14 -14.55
CA LEU A 92 10.23 9.10 -14.45
C LEU A 92 11.31 9.27 -15.53
N ARG A 93 10.92 9.52 -16.78
CA ARG A 93 11.85 9.76 -17.88
C ARG A 93 12.72 11.00 -17.63
N GLU A 94 12.13 12.07 -17.09
CA GLU A 94 12.88 13.27 -16.71
C GLU A 94 13.88 12.96 -15.59
N GLN A 95 13.48 12.24 -14.54
CA GLN A 95 14.40 11.88 -13.44
C GLN A 95 15.56 11.00 -13.94
N VAL A 96 15.27 10.01 -14.79
CA VAL A 96 16.29 9.14 -15.39
C VAL A 96 17.27 9.93 -16.26
N LYS A 97 16.76 10.81 -17.14
CA LYS A 97 17.60 11.66 -17.99
C LYS A 97 18.47 12.63 -17.18
N ARG A 98 17.89 13.26 -16.15
CA ARG A 98 18.62 14.18 -15.27
C ARG A 98 19.71 13.47 -14.48
N ALA A 99 19.46 12.23 -14.06
CA ALA A 99 20.44 11.43 -13.34
C ALA A 99 21.69 11.10 -14.19
N GLU A 100 21.58 11.11 -15.52
CA GLU A 100 22.72 10.84 -16.43
C GLU A 100 23.68 12.02 -16.58
N THR A 101 23.19 13.25 -16.40
CA THR A 101 23.95 14.47 -16.67
C THR A 101 24.26 15.30 -15.43
N THR A 102 23.70 14.93 -14.27
CA THR A 102 23.85 15.68 -13.01
C THR A 102 25.05 15.20 -12.19
N ASN A 103 25.57 16.09 -11.33
CA ASN A 103 26.52 15.74 -10.28
C ASN A 103 25.84 15.40 -8.94
N ASP A 104 24.50 15.48 -8.87
CA ASP A 104 23.72 15.12 -7.69
C ASP A 104 23.75 13.60 -7.46
N LYS A 105 24.62 13.18 -6.53
CA LYS A 105 24.80 11.77 -6.15
C LYS A 105 23.50 11.11 -5.67
N ASP A 106 22.60 11.87 -5.05
CA ASP A 106 21.34 11.35 -4.53
C ASP A 106 20.41 10.94 -5.69
N LEU A 107 20.30 11.81 -6.69
CA LEU A 107 19.53 11.52 -7.90
C LEU A 107 20.16 10.40 -8.74
N VAL A 108 21.49 10.40 -8.89
CA VAL A 108 22.23 9.33 -9.59
C VAL A 108 21.93 7.96 -8.97
N LYS A 109 21.97 7.86 -7.64
CA LYS A 109 21.65 6.61 -6.92
C LYS A 109 20.18 6.21 -7.00
N ALA A 110 19.27 7.17 -7.19
CA ALA A 110 17.85 6.90 -7.35
C ALA A 110 17.48 6.43 -8.77
N LYS A 111 18.33 6.65 -9.78
CA LYS A 111 18.09 6.26 -11.17
C LYS A 111 17.61 4.80 -11.32
N PRO A 112 18.30 3.78 -10.75
CA PRO A 112 17.88 2.39 -10.91
C PRO A 112 16.49 2.11 -10.33
N PHE A 113 16.09 2.82 -9.28
CA PHE A 113 14.75 2.71 -8.72
C PHE A 113 13.69 3.25 -9.68
N TYR A 114 13.94 4.42 -10.30
CA TYR A 114 12.99 5.00 -11.26
C TYR A 114 12.83 4.10 -12.50
N GLU A 115 13.93 3.54 -12.99
CA GLU A 115 13.92 2.57 -14.10
C GLU A 115 13.14 1.31 -13.72
N TYR A 116 13.44 0.73 -12.55
CA TYR A 116 12.74 -0.44 -12.04
C TYR A 116 11.23 -0.18 -11.90
N TYR A 117 10.85 0.96 -11.31
CA TYR A 117 9.44 1.30 -11.14
C TYR A 117 8.74 1.44 -12.50
N GLY A 118 9.34 2.20 -13.43
CA GLY A 118 8.75 2.40 -14.75
C GLY A 118 8.55 1.09 -15.51
N LYS A 119 9.54 0.20 -15.48
CA LYS A 119 9.49 -1.11 -16.14
C LYS A 119 8.43 -2.03 -15.52
N HIS A 120 8.44 -2.20 -14.19
CA HIS A 120 7.65 -3.23 -13.52
C HIS A 120 6.21 -2.81 -13.20
N PHE A 121 5.93 -1.52 -13.05
CA PHE A 121 4.60 -1.01 -12.68
C PHE A 121 3.88 -0.31 -13.82
N LEU A 122 4.63 0.27 -14.77
CA LEU A 122 4.08 1.07 -15.87
C LEU A 122 4.37 0.50 -17.25
N GLY A 123 5.16 -0.58 -17.34
CA GLY A 123 5.55 -1.19 -18.60
C GLY A 123 6.39 -0.28 -19.50
N ILE A 124 7.13 0.67 -18.91
CA ILE A 124 7.93 1.65 -19.65
C ILE A 124 9.24 1.00 -20.12
N ASP A 125 9.54 1.17 -21.40
CA ASP A 125 10.87 0.94 -21.97
C ASP A 125 11.58 2.29 -22.10
N PHE A 126 12.59 2.52 -21.26
CA PHE A 126 13.35 3.77 -21.22
C PHE A 126 14.29 3.94 -22.43
N ASN A 127 14.58 2.87 -23.17
CA ASN A 127 15.40 2.92 -24.38
C ASN A 127 14.60 3.31 -25.64
N LYS A 128 13.28 3.40 -25.53
CA LYS A 128 12.39 3.79 -26.61
C LYS A 128 11.76 5.13 -26.31
N ASP A 129 11.49 5.87 -27.38
CA ASP A 129 10.66 7.05 -27.30
C ASP A 129 9.28 6.70 -26.75
N LYS A 130 8.70 7.69 -26.07
CA LYS A 130 7.35 7.58 -25.53
C LYS A 130 6.39 7.32 -26.69
N THR A 131 5.70 6.19 -26.63
CA THR A 131 4.63 5.86 -27.57
C THR A 131 3.33 6.45 -27.04
N GLU A 132 2.39 6.79 -27.94
CA GLU A 132 1.06 7.21 -27.53
C GLU A 132 0.43 6.12 -26.67
N LYS A 133 0.26 6.42 -25.38
CA LYS A 133 -0.44 5.52 -24.47
C LYS A 133 -1.92 5.56 -24.80
N LYS A 134 -2.54 4.38 -24.85
CA LYS A 134 -4.00 4.30 -24.68
C LYS A 134 -4.32 4.92 -23.33
N ILE A 135 -5.28 5.86 -23.29
CA ILE A 135 -5.81 6.40 -22.04
C ILE A 135 -6.26 5.21 -21.19
N VAL A 136 -5.54 4.93 -20.11
CA VAL A 136 -5.91 3.86 -19.18
C VAL A 136 -6.79 4.50 -18.12
N THR A 137 -8.09 4.20 -18.16
CA THR A 137 -8.99 4.55 -17.07
C THR A 137 -8.68 3.63 -15.89
N TYR A 138 -8.06 4.16 -14.83
CA TYR A 138 -7.76 3.39 -13.63
C TYR A 138 -9.02 3.20 -12.79
N THR A 139 -9.28 1.94 -12.41
CA THR A 139 -10.37 1.60 -11.49
C THR A 139 -9.99 1.98 -10.05
N LYS A 140 -10.99 2.12 -9.16
CA LYS A 140 -10.75 2.33 -7.72
C LYS A 140 -9.86 1.24 -7.12
N GLU A 141 -9.97 0.02 -7.63
CA GLU A 141 -9.18 -1.14 -7.19
C GLU A 141 -7.71 -1.02 -7.61
N ALA A 142 -7.44 -0.55 -8.82
CA ALA A 142 -6.09 -0.31 -9.29
C ALA A 142 -5.43 0.85 -8.52
N ILE A 143 -6.18 1.91 -8.22
CA ILE A 143 -5.71 3.01 -7.36
C ILE A 143 -5.34 2.51 -5.97
N LEU A 144 -6.23 1.75 -5.32
CA LEU A 144 -5.98 1.16 -4.00
C LEU A 144 -4.77 0.23 -4.02
N LYS A 145 -4.62 -0.58 -5.08
CA LYS A 145 -3.45 -1.43 -5.27
C LYS A 145 -2.18 -0.58 -5.34
N ASN A 146 -2.14 0.45 -6.19
CA ASN A 146 -0.97 1.33 -6.32
C ASN A 146 -0.61 2.00 -4.98
N GLU A 147 -1.59 2.49 -4.24
CA GLU A 147 -1.41 3.10 -2.92
C GLU A 147 -0.76 2.13 -1.93
N ILE A 148 -1.28 0.90 -1.84
CA ILE A 148 -0.74 -0.14 -0.96
C ILE A 148 0.69 -0.48 -1.37
N GLU A 149 0.95 -0.72 -2.66
CA GLU A 149 2.26 -1.10 -3.18
C GLU A 149 3.30 0.00 -2.93
N LEU A 150 2.97 1.26 -3.20
CA LEU A 150 3.84 2.39 -2.91
C LEU A 150 4.15 2.55 -1.42
N SER A 151 3.13 2.36 -0.57
CA SER A 151 3.29 2.42 0.88
C SER A 151 4.26 1.35 1.36
N LEU A 152 4.19 0.13 0.79
CA LEU A 152 5.13 -0.96 1.07
C LEU A 152 6.55 -0.63 0.59
N ILE A 153 6.71 -0.07 -0.61
CA ILE A 153 8.01 0.38 -1.12
C ILE A 153 8.64 1.39 -0.15
N LYS A 154 7.88 2.44 0.22
CA LYS A 154 8.35 3.49 1.13
C LYS A 154 8.72 2.94 2.50
N ALA A 155 7.92 2.02 3.04
CA ALA A 155 8.23 1.34 4.30
C ALA A 155 9.49 0.48 4.19
N TYR A 156 9.67 -0.24 3.07
CA TYR A 156 10.84 -1.07 2.86
C TYR A 156 12.13 -0.25 2.70
N VAL A 157 12.09 0.89 2.00
CA VAL A 157 13.21 1.85 1.96
C VAL A 157 13.59 2.30 3.37
N ARG A 158 12.61 2.68 4.20
CA ARG A 158 12.85 3.07 5.60
C ARG A 158 13.50 1.95 6.40
N TYR A 159 13.02 0.72 6.23
CA TYR A 159 13.62 -0.48 6.85
C TYR A 159 15.07 -0.66 6.42
N CYS A 160 15.39 -0.59 5.12
CA CYS A 160 16.75 -0.74 4.61
C CYS A 160 17.70 0.32 5.18
N ILE A 161 17.25 1.58 5.27
CA ILE A 161 18.03 2.67 5.86
C ILE A 161 18.26 2.44 7.36
N GLY A 162 17.21 2.06 8.09
CA GLY A 162 17.31 1.76 9.52
C GLY A 162 18.28 0.61 9.80
N LYS A 163 18.19 -0.48 9.02
CA LYS A 163 19.09 -1.62 9.11
C LYS A 163 20.55 -1.22 8.87
N LYS A 164 20.83 -0.44 7.82
CA LYS A 164 22.19 0.07 7.53
C LYS A 164 22.77 0.88 8.69
N ARG A 165 21.96 1.72 9.35
CA ARG A 165 22.40 2.53 10.50
C ARG A 165 22.79 1.65 11.70
N LEU A 166 21.95 0.68 12.04
CA LEU A 166 22.23 -0.25 13.14
C LEU A 166 23.50 -1.08 12.87
N GLU A 167 23.70 -1.54 11.63
CA GLU A 167 24.92 -2.26 11.23
C GLU A 167 26.18 -1.38 11.28
N SER A 168 26.06 -0.07 11.05
CA SER A 168 27.18 0.86 11.17
C SER A 168 27.49 1.31 12.60
N GLU A 169 26.50 1.33 13.49
CA GLU A 169 26.66 1.72 14.90
C GLU A 169 27.13 0.57 15.80
N GLY A 170 26.96 -0.68 15.36
CA GLY A 170 27.42 -1.88 16.06
C GLY A 170 28.85 -2.33 15.72
N ASN A 171 29.58 -1.56 14.90
CA ASN A 171 31.00 -1.76 14.55
C ASN A 171 31.84 -0.62 15.13
#